data_AF-A0A3R7LR25-F1
#
_entry.id   AF-A0A3R7LR25-F1
#
_cell.length_a   1.000
_cell.length_b   1.000
_cell.length_c   1.000
_cell.angle_alpha   90.00
_cell.angle_beta   90.00
_cell.angle_gamma   90.00
#
_symmetry.space_group_name_H-M   'P 1'
#
loop_
_entity.id
_entity.type
_entity.pdbx_description
1 polymer ?
#
loop_
_entity_poly.entity_id
_entity_poly.type
_entity_poly.pdbx_seq_one_letter_code
_entity_poly.pdbx_strand_id
1 'polypeptide(L)'
;MALPHHNKATSVEVRYGSIDIDGGTSVAASRFIDHPQYNRSTQANDIGVVELPRPLNYQGNDSIQPICLGDEEDIPFGGKAIATGWGSTFFR
;
A
#
# COMPACT_ATOMS: atom_id res chain seq x y z
N MET A 1 14.11 4.65 -23.66
CA MET A 1 13.12 5.76 -23.72
C MET A 1 12.10 5.46 -22.62
N ALA A 2 12.17 6.15 -21.48
CA ALA A 2 11.26 5.91 -20.36
C ALA A 2 9.88 6.50 -20.71
N LEU A 3 8.82 5.71 -20.56
CA LEU A 3 7.45 6.17 -20.75
C LEU A 3 7.10 7.18 -19.64
N PRO A 4 6.23 8.18 -19.91
CA PRO A 4 5.85 9.15 -18.90
C PRO A 4 5.10 8.45 -17.77
N HIS A 5 5.59 8.60 -16.53
CA HIS A 5 4.92 8.11 -15.33
C HIS A 5 3.52 8.75 -15.24
N HIS A 6 2.49 7.92 -15.31
CA HIS A 6 1.09 8.33 -15.48
C HIS A 6 0.36 8.64 -14.16
N ASN A 7 1.08 8.86 -13.06
CA ASN A 7 0.45 9.14 -11.78
C ASN A 7 0.16 10.64 -11.59
N LYS A 8 -1.14 10.96 -11.64
CA LYS A 8 -1.71 12.30 -11.44
C LYS A 8 -1.78 12.73 -9.97
N ALA A 9 -1.53 11.82 -9.03
CA ALA A 9 -1.57 12.14 -7.60
C ALA A 9 -0.42 13.10 -7.27
N THR A 10 -0.76 14.35 -6.93
CA THR A 10 0.21 15.35 -6.46
C THR A 10 0.55 15.18 -4.99
N SER A 11 -0.28 14.43 -4.24
CA SER A 11 -0.11 14.13 -2.83
C SER A 11 -0.94 12.89 -2.46
N VAL A 12 -0.41 12.07 -1.55
CA VAL A 12 -1.14 10.99 -0.89
C VAL A 12 -0.93 11.16 0.61
N GLU A 13 -2.02 10.98 1.35
CA GLU A 13 -2.03 10.93 2.80
C GLU A 13 -2.04 9.46 3.23
N VAL A 14 -1.13 9.08 4.13
CA VAL A 14 -1.06 7.73 4.70
C VAL A 14 -1.53 7.78 6.15
N ARG A 15 -2.52 6.94 6.48
CA ARG A 15 -3.05 6.77 7.83
C ARG A 15 -2.65 5.41 8.39
N TYR A 16 -2.21 5.38 9.65
CA TYR A 16 -1.77 4.15 10.32
C TYR A 16 -2.02 4.18 11.83
N GLY A 17 -2.01 2.99 12.44
CA GLY A 17 -2.13 2.80 13.90
C GLY A 17 -3.56 2.85 14.46
N SER A 18 -4.59 2.61 13.63
CA SER A 18 -6.00 2.64 14.03
C SER A 18 -6.85 1.70 13.17
N ILE A 19 -7.93 1.16 13.76
CA ILE A 19 -8.99 0.45 13.02
C ILE A 19 -10.16 1.37 12.60
N ASP A 20 -10.22 2.57 13.19
CA ASP A 20 -11.16 3.62 12.82
C ASP A 20 -10.60 4.43 11.64
N ILE A 21 -11.43 4.64 10.61
CA ILE A 21 -11.09 5.34 9.36
C ILE A 21 -10.67 6.80 9.61
N ASP A 22 -11.23 7.41 10.66
CA ASP A 22 -10.94 8.78 11.05
C ASP A 22 -9.90 8.86 12.18
N GLY A 23 -9.48 7.71 12.72
CA GLY A 23 -8.51 7.61 13.81
C GLY A 23 -7.05 7.47 13.35
N GLY A 24 -6.16 7.36 14.33
CA GLY A 24 -4.75 7.09 14.12
C GLY A 24 -3.91 8.32 13.81
N THR A 25 -2.73 8.10 13.24
CA THR A 25 -1.83 9.16 12.79
C THR A 25 -1.89 9.28 11.28
N SER A 26 -1.91 10.52 10.80
CA SER A 26 -1.95 10.84 9.38
C SER A 26 -0.73 11.65 8.96
N VAL A 27 -0.09 11.25 7.85
CA VAL A 27 1.09 11.94 7.31
C VAL A 27 1.01 12.05 5.79
N ALA A 28 1.49 13.18 5.26
CA ALA A 28 1.71 13.31 3.82
C ALA A 28 2.95 12.50 3.42
N ALA A 29 2.82 11.65 2.41
CA ALA A 29 3.93 10.87 1.88
C ALA A 29 4.96 11.76 1.17
N SER A 30 6.23 11.34 1.20
CA SER A 30 7.36 12.09 0.62
C SER A 30 7.58 11.76 -0.85
N ARG A 31 7.30 10.51 -1.26
CA ARG A 31 7.54 10.04 -2.63
C ARG A 31 6.59 8.92 -3.03
N PHE A 32 6.27 8.88 -4.32
CA PHE A 32 5.51 7.83 -4.98
C PHE A 32 6.36 7.23 -6.09
N ILE A 33 6.51 5.91 -6.08
CA ILE A 33 7.34 5.19 -7.04
C ILE A 33 6.46 4.12 -7.69
N ASP A 34 6.08 4.36 -8.93
CA ASP A 34 5.33 3.39 -9.73
C ASP A 34 6.25 2.31 -10.25
N HIS A 35 5.73 1.09 -10.43
CA HIS A 35 6.49 0.08 -11.14
C HIS A 35 6.86 0.60 -12.55
N PRO A 36 8.15 0.55 -12.95
CA PRO A 36 8.61 1.16 -14.21
C PRO A 36 7.98 0.54 -15.46
N GLN A 37 7.42 -0.67 -15.33
CA GLN A 37 6.72 -1.40 -16.39
C GLN A 37 5.20 -1.51 -16.15
N TYR A 38 4.63 -0.65 -15.30
CA TYR A 38 3.17 -0.61 -15.13
C TYR A 38 2.49 -0.34 -16.48
N ASN A 39 1.51 -1.17 -16.81
CA ASN A 39 0.75 -1.06 -18.05
C ASN A 39 -0.74 -0.92 -17.76
N ARG A 40 -1.26 0.29 -17.93
CA ARG A 40 -2.67 0.63 -17.65
C ARG A 40 -3.69 -0.17 -18.47
N SER A 41 -3.35 -0.58 -19.69
CA SER A 41 -4.28 -1.30 -20.58
C SER A 41 -4.43 -2.76 -20.17
N THR A 42 -3.38 -3.37 -19.63
CA THR A 42 -3.34 -4.80 -19.25
C THR A 42 -3.43 -5.01 -17.75
N GLN A 43 -3.28 -3.95 -16.96
CA GLN A 43 -3.08 -4.00 -15.50
C GLN A 43 -1.82 -4.79 -15.10
N ALA A 44 -0.91 -5.07 -16.03
CA ALA A 44 0.34 -5.74 -15.71
C ALA A 44 1.22 -4.82 -14.84
N ASN A 45 1.85 -5.43 -13.83
CA ASN A 45 2.70 -4.77 -12.84
C ASN A 45 1.99 -3.64 -12.08
N ASP A 46 0.74 -3.86 -11.68
CA ASP A 46 -0.03 -2.92 -10.85
C ASP A 46 0.44 -2.93 -9.39
N ILE A 47 1.62 -2.33 -9.18
CA ILE A 47 2.27 -2.20 -7.87
C ILE A 47 3.07 -0.91 -7.81
N GLY A 48 3.19 -0.33 -6.62
CA GLY A 48 4.00 0.85 -6.37
C GLY A 48 4.41 0.97 -4.91
N VAL A 49 5.36 1.86 -4.63
CA VAL A 49 5.86 2.15 -3.29
C VAL A 49 5.51 3.58 -2.90
N VAL A 50 4.97 3.74 -1.70
CA VAL A 50 4.74 5.03 -1.05
C VAL A 50 5.75 5.19 0.08
N GLU A 51 6.58 6.22 -0.01
CA GLU A 51 7.59 6.50 1.01
C GLU A 51 7.06 7.51 2.04
N LEU A 52 7.21 7.16 3.33
CA LEU A 52 6.85 8.04 4.42
C LEU A 52 7.93 9.12 4.60
N PRO A 53 7.58 10.31 5.14
CA PRO A 53 8.55 11.38 5.38
C PRO A 53 9.54 11.03 6.51
N ARG A 54 9.21 10.07 7.37
CA ARG A 54 10.04 9.57 8.48
C ARG A 54 9.78 8.07 8.71
N PRO A 55 10.78 7.30 9.18
CA PRO A 55 10.57 5.92 9.62
C PRO A 55 9.54 5.83 10.74
N LEU A 56 8.77 4.73 10.77
CA LEU A 56 7.85 4.43 11.86
C LEU A 56 8.60 3.91 13.08
N ASN A 57 8.13 4.27 14.28
CA ASN A 57 8.59 3.65 15.51
C ASN A 57 7.69 2.46 15.86
N TYR A 58 8.23 1.25 15.72
CA TYR A 58 7.54 0.00 16.07
C TYR A 58 7.61 -0.34 17.55
N GLN A 59 8.51 0.29 18.31
CA GLN A 59 8.70 0.00 19.73
C GLN A 59 7.62 0.70 20.56
N GLY A 60 6.91 -0.06 21.39
CA GLY A 60 5.89 0.46 22.29
C GLY A 60 4.55 0.78 21.63
N ASN A 61 4.32 0.32 20.39
CA ASN A 61 3.03 0.44 19.72
C ASN A 61 2.68 -0.86 18.96
N ASP A 62 1.82 -1.68 19.57
CA ASP A 62 1.36 -2.94 19.00
C ASP A 62 0.40 -2.75 17.81
N SER A 63 -0.11 -1.54 17.60
CA SER A 63 -1.00 -1.21 16.46
C SER A 63 -0.23 -0.81 15.20
N ILE A 64 1.11 -0.75 15.24
CA ILE A 64 1.96 -0.42 14.08
C ILE A 64 3.08 -1.45 13.99
N GLN A 65 2.99 -2.37 13.03
CA GLN A 65 4.03 -3.35 12.74
C GLN A 65 4.14 -3.57 11.22
N PRO A 66 5.33 -3.91 10.70
CA PRO A 66 5.49 -4.27 9.30
C PRO A 66 4.82 -5.63 9.02
N ILE A 67 4.51 -5.87 7.74
CA ILE A 67 4.16 -7.21 7.24
C ILE A 67 5.38 -7.85 6.59
N CYS A 68 5.49 -9.18 6.67
CA CYS A 68 6.52 -9.92 5.94
C CYS A 68 6.29 -9.79 4.42
N LEU A 69 7.38 -9.73 3.66
CA LEU A 69 7.31 -9.95 2.22
C LEU A 69 7.14 -11.45 1.97
N GLY A 70 6.38 -11.81 0.94
CA GLY A 70 6.23 -13.20 0.55
C GLY A 70 7.39 -13.64 -0.33
N ASP A 71 7.88 -14.85 -0.10
CA ASP A 71 8.84 -15.54 -0.96
C ASP A 71 8.11 -16.54 -1.89
N GLU A 72 8.74 -16.95 -3.00
CA GLU A 72 8.12 -17.84 -4.02
C GLU A 72 7.65 -19.19 -3.46
N GLU A 73 8.18 -19.60 -2.30
CA GLU A 73 7.86 -20.85 -1.62
C GLU A 73 6.66 -20.73 -0.65
N ASP A 74 6.19 -19.52 -0.33
CA ASP A 74 5.30 -19.25 0.80
C ASP A 74 3.80 -19.43 0.52
N ILE A 75 3.38 -19.54 -0.74
CA ILE A 75 1.95 -19.56 -1.09
C ILE A 75 1.62 -20.79 -1.95
N PRO A 76 1.47 -21.97 -1.33
CA PRO A 76 1.00 -23.15 -2.05
C PRO A 76 -0.39 -22.90 -2.63
N PHE A 77 -0.67 -23.50 -3.78
CA PHE A 77 -2.00 -23.49 -4.37
C PHE A 77 -3.04 -24.01 -3.35
N GLY A 78 -4.12 -23.25 -3.13
CA GLY A 78 -5.12 -23.55 -2.11
C GLY A 78 -4.77 -23.08 -0.70
N GLY A 79 -3.68 -22.30 -0.53
CA GLY A 79 -3.35 -21.60 0.70
C GLY A 79 -4.47 -20.65 1.15
N LYS A 80 -4.53 -20.41 2.47
CA LYS A 80 -5.48 -19.45 3.04
C LYS A 80 -4.90 -18.04 2.99
N ALA A 81 -5.70 -17.07 2.58
CA ALA A 81 -5.37 -15.66 2.60
C ALA A 81 -6.43 -14.88 3.39
N ILE A 82 -6.03 -13.74 3.95
CA ILE A 82 -6.94 -12.78 4.60
C ILE A 82 -6.89 -11.49 3.78
N ALA A 83 -8.07 -10.99 3.38
CA ALA A 83 -8.23 -9.68 2.77
C ALA A 83 -8.93 -8.74 3.76
N THR A 84 -8.45 -7.51 3.91
CA THR A 84 -8.98 -6.51 4.84
C THR A 84 -9.10 -5.14 4.16
N GLY A 85 -10.02 -4.30 4.65
CA GLY A 85 -10.19 -2.93 4.17
C GLY A 85 -11.52 -2.29 4.60
N TRP A 86 -11.66 -0.99 4.35
CA TRP A 86 -12.86 -0.18 4.63
C TRP A 86 -13.69 0.14 3.37
N GLY A 87 -13.53 -0.66 2.30
CA GLY A 87 -14.24 -0.44 1.04
C GLY A 87 -15.76 -0.52 1.18
N SER A 88 -16.50 0.14 0.27
CA SER A 88 -17.95 0.04 0.21
C SER A 88 -18.40 -1.42 0.09
N THR A 89 -19.30 -1.84 0.97
CA THR A 89 -19.97 -3.16 0.88
C THR A 89 -21.25 -3.12 0.03
N PHE A 90 -21.63 -1.94 -0.44
CA PHE A 90 -22.79 -1.76 -1.32
C PHE A 90 -22.34 -1.64 -2.77
N PHE A 91 -22.95 -2.45 -3.63
CA PHE A 91 -22.91 -2.32 -5.08
C PHE A 91 -23.97 -1.30 -5.51
N ARG A 92 -23.61 -0.33 -6.34
CA ARG A 92 -24.55 0.55 -7.03
C ARG A 92 -24.88 0.00 -8.41
#